data_AF-A0A0C2FKM1-F1
#
_entry.id   AF-A0A0C2FKM1-F1
#
_cell.length_a   1.000
_cell.length_b   1.000
_cell.length_c   1.000
_cell.angle_alpha   90.00
_cell.angle_beta   90.00
_cell.angle_gamma   90.00
#
_symmetry.space_group_name_H-M   'P 1'
#
loop_
_entity.id
_entity.type
_entity.pdbx_description
1 polymer ?
#
loop_
_entity_poly.entity_id
_entity_poly.type
_entity_poly.pdbx_seq_one_letter_code
_entity_poly.pdbx_strand_id
1 'polypeptide(L)'
;MSMSDRSATSPDILQAMQDLDFMHLPDYSTMMSMLRQISLKLDDIIPRVQRLEAILPRMESLDNVGPELQQLRLDNELLLQHTGTIMAHTAPKSNCVFCSVEENRDSHYSSRCCKFADSVTRTVQASKLGLCLKCLKPSHGDDCKVACAGCGLGHNQLLCISKRPHANANNNKRPRN
;
A
#
# COMPACT_ATOMS: atom_id res chain seq x y z
N MET A 1 -31.52 59.24 -83.60
CA MET A 1 -30.92 59.62 -82.29
C MET A 1 -29.48 59.15 -82.31
N SER A 2 -28.56 60.04 -82.69
CA SER A 2 -27.14 59.69 -82.87
C SER A 2 -26.42 59.90 -81.54
N MET A 3 -25.84 58.84 -80.99
CA MET A 3 -24.99 58.91 -79.80
C MET A 3 -23.75 59.73 -80.15
N SER A 4 -23.56 60.87 -79.49
CA SER A 4 -22.32 61.64 -79.57
C SER A 4 -21.30 60.96 -78.67
N ASP A 5 -20.31 60.33 -79.30
CA ASP A 5 -19.09 59.85 -78.66
C ASP A 5 -18.40 61.01 -77.91
N ARG A 6 -18.56 61.04 -76.59
CA ARG A 6 -17.71 61.86 -75.72
C ARG A 6 -16.35 61.18 -75.66
N SER A 7 -15.48 61.54 -76.60
CA SER A 7 -14.06 61.21 -76.53
C SER A 7 -13.50 61.92 -75.29
N ALA A 8 -13.14 61.14 -74.27
CA ALA A 8 -12.48 61.66 -73.07
C ALA A 8 -11.23 62.43 -73.51
N THR A 9 -11.12 63.70 -73.11
CA THR A 9 -9.96 64.49 -73.48
C THR A 9 -8.79 64.12 -72.58
N SER A 10 -7.57 64.16 -73.12
CA SER A 10 -6.32 63.85 -72.39
C SER A 10 -6.18 64.46 -70.98
N PRO A 11 -6.74 65.66 -70.68
CA PRO A 11 -6.73 66.22 -69.32
C PRO A 11 -7.63 65.46 -68.33
N ASP A 12 -8.78 64.94 -68.77
CA ASP A 12 -9.74 64.23 -67.91
C ASP A 12 -9.17 62.89 -67.42
N ILE A 13 -8.40 62.22 -68.27
CA ILE A 13 -7.70 60.98 -67.95
C ILE A 13 -6.57 61.24 -66.95
N LEU A 14 -5.81 62.33 -67.14
CA LEU A 14 -4.73 62.71 -66.22
C LEU A 14 -5.28 63.11 -64.85
N GLN A 15 -6.43 63.78 -64.78
CA GLN A 15 -7.08 64.12 -63.51
C GLN A 15 -7.58 62.86 -62.79
N ALA A 16 -8.22 61.93 -63.49
CA ALA A 16 -8.66 60.67 -62.90
C ALA A 16 -7.50 59.81 -62.39
N MET A 17 -6.35 59.83 -63.09
CA MET A 17 -5.12 59.17 -62.63
C MET A 17 -4.54 59.85 -61.39
N GLN A 18 -4.55 61.19 -61.32
CA GLN A 18 -4.13 61.92 -60.14
C GLN A 18 -5.07 61.68 -58.95
N ASP A 19 -6.38 61.63 -59.15
CA ASP A 19 -7.36 61.33 -58.10
C ASP A 19 -7.20 59.89 -57.57
N LEU A 20 -6.77 58.96 -58.42
CA LEU A 20 -6.38 57.59 -58.02
C LEU A 20 -5.04 57.55 -57.27
N ASP A 21 -4.08 58.41 -57.62
CA ASP A 21 -2.80 58.54 -56.90
C ASP A 21 -2.97 59.27 -55.54
N PHE A 22 -3.98 60.15 -55.42
CA PHE A 22 -4.38 60.81 -54.17
C PHE A 22 -5.29 59.96 -53.28
N MET A 23 -5.82 58.83 -53.78
CA MET A 23 -6.32 57.72 -52.95
C MET A 23 -5.15 57.03 -52.26
N HIS A 24 -4.45 57.78 -51.41
CA HIS A 24 -3.41 57.29 -50.53
C HIS A 24 -4.10 56.38 -49.51
N LEU A 25 -4.37 55.11 -49.86
CA LEU A 25 -5.12 54.13 -49.07
C LEU A 25 -4.41 53.91 -47.71
N PRO A 26 -4.78 54.66 -46.66
CA PRO A 26 -4.11 54.55 -45.35
C PRO A 26 -4.41 53.15 -44.76
N ASP A 27 -5.56 52.60 -45.15
CA ASP A 27 -6.06 51.29 -44.78
C ASP A 27 -5.25 50.14 -45.38
N TYR A 28 -4.68 50.29 -46.59
CA TYR A 28 -3.88 49.21 -47.20
C TYR A 28 -2.55 49.02 -46.47
N SER A 29 -1.83 50.12 -46.19
CA SER A 29 -0.57 50.06 -45.45
C SER A 29 -0.77 49.53 -44.03
N THR A 30 -1.84 49.95 -43.37
CA THR A 30 -2.23 49.49 -42.03
C THR A 30 -2.61 48.02 -42.04
N MET A 31 -3.36 47.56 -43.04
CA MET A 31 -3.71 46.16 -43.23
C MET A 31 -2.47 45.28 -43.47
N MET A 32 -1.54 45.72 -44.30
CA MET A 32 -0.29 45.01 -44.56
C MET A 32 0.61 44.94 -43.30
N SER A 33 0.62 46.00 -42.50
CA SER A 33 1.28 46.01 -41.19
C SER A 33 0.67 44.99 -40.22
N MET A 34 -0.66 44.96 -40.12
CA MET A 34 -1.39 43.99 -39.29
C MET A 34 -1.14 42.54 -39.75
N LEU A 35 -1.20 42.27 -41.06
CA LEU A 35 -0.91 40.94 -41.62
C LEU A 35 0.51 40.50 -41.31
N ARG A 36 1.49 41.41 -41.40
CA ARG A 36 2.88 41.12 -41.05
C ARG A 36 3.05 40.82 -39.57
N GLN A 37 2.37 41.57 -38.71
CA GLN A 37 2.38 41.33 -37.27
C GLN A 37 1.73 39.99 -36.90
N ILE A 38 0.63 39.63 -37.57
CA ILE A 38 -0.01 38.31 -37.43
C ILE A 38 0.96 37.20 -37.87
N SER A 39 1.62 37.36 -39.02
CA SER A 39 2.62 36.39 -39.51
C SER A 39 3.73 36.16 -38.47
N LEU A 40 4.30 37.24 -37.92
CA LEU A 40 5.35 37.13 -36.89
C LEU A 40 4.85 36.44 -35.62
N LYS A 41 3.59 36.65 -35.23
CA LYS A 41 3.00 35.95 -34.09
C LYS A 41 2.74 34.48 -34.39
N LEU A 42 2.35 34.13 -35.61
CA LEU A 42 2.22 32.73 -36.03
C LEU A 42 3.59 32.03 -36.03
N ASP A 43 4.65 32.71 -36.49
CA ASP A 43 6.01 32.19 -36.46
C ASP A 43 6.52 31.90 -35.03
N ASP A 44 6.05 32.65 -34.01
CA ASP A 44 6.33 32.36 -32.59
C ASP A 44 5.45 31.23 -32.02
N ILE A 45 4.17 31.17 -32.41
CA ILE A 45 3.21 30.22 -31.84
C ILE A 45 3.42 28.80 -32.39
N ILE A 46 3.71 28.66 -33.69
CA ILE A 46 3.91 27.35 -34.34
C ILE A 46 4.94 26.46 -33.59
N PRO A 47 6.17 26.93 -33.27
CA PRO A 47 7.13 26.09 -32.56
C PRO A 47 6.70 25.80 -31.12
N ARG A 48 5.87 26.64 -30.49
CA ARG A 48 5.31 26.37 -29.17
C ARG A 48 4.29 25.24 -29.21
N VAL A 49 3.44 25.21 -30.23
CA VAL A 49 2.46 24.14 -30.45
C VAL A 49 3.17 22.82 -30.75
N GLN A 50 4.18 22.82 -31.62
CA GLN A 50 4.99 21.63 -31.91
C GLN A 50 5.68 21.07 -30.67
N ARG A 51 6.16 21.93 -29.76
CA ARG A 51 6.72 21.50 -28.47
C ARG A 51 5.67 20.85 -27.56
N LEU A 52 4.42 21.34 -27.58
CA LEU A 52 3.33 20.73 -26.81
C LEU A 52 2.92 19.38 -27.41
N GLU A 53 2.85 19.26 -28.73
CA GLU A 53 2.60 17.99 -29.42
C GLU A 53 3.67 16.94 -29.07
N ALA A 54 4.95 17.35 -28.97
CA ALA A 54 6.03 16.46 -28.56
C ALA A 54 5.92 15.98 -27.09
N ILE A 55 5.09 16.60 -26.25
CA ILE A 55 4.86 16.20 -24.86
C ILE A 55 3.73 15.18 -24.74
N LEU A 56 2.76 15.17 -25.66
CA LEU A 56 1.61 14.26 -25.62
C LEU A 56 1.97 12.77 -25.47
N PRO A 57 2.97 12.22 -26.18
CA PRO A 57 3.35 10.81 -26.02
C PRO A 57 3.90 10.49 -24.62
N ARG A 58 4.49 11.48 -23.94
CA ARG A 58 5.00 11.33 -22.57
C ARG A 58 3.85 11.31 -21.56
N MET A 59 2.75 11.98 -21.86
CA MET A 59 1.53 11.93 -21.04
C MET A 59 0.82 10.59 -21.18
N GLU A 60 0.74 10.02 -22.40
CA GLU A 60 0.19 8.66 -22.61
C GLU A 60 1.01 7.60 -21.85
N SER A 61 2.33 7.79 -21.75
CA SER A 61 3.19 6.94 -20.91
C SER A 61 2.86 7.03 -19.42
N LEU A 62 2.29 8.13 -18.92
CA LEU A 62 1.91 8.29 -17.52
C LEU A 62 0.59 7.57 -17.18
N ASP A 63 -0.23 7.24 -18.18
CA ASP A 63 -1.49 6.51 -17.95
C ASP A 63 -1.24 5.12 -17.36
N ASN A 64 -0.09 4.51 -17.66
CA ASN A 64 0.32 3.21 -17.12
C ASN A 64 0.80 3.30 -15.65
N VAL A 65 1.23 4.48 -15.20
CA VAL A 65 1.74 4.67 -13.82
C VAL A 65 0.62 4.55 -12.80
N GLY A 66 -0.61 4.95 -13.15
CA GLY A 66 -1.77 4.85 -12.26
C GLY A 66 -2.08 3.41 -11.84
N PRO A 67 -2.33 2.49 -12.79
CA PRO A 67 -2.51 1.07 -12.52
C PRO A 67 -1.33 0.43 -11.80
N GLU A 68 -0.08 0.75 -12.19
CA GLU A 68 1.11 0.23 -11.51
C GLU A 68 1.19 0.67 -10.03
N LEU A 69 0.88 1.94 -9.75
CA LEU A 69 0.84 2.47 -8.38
C LEU A 69 -0.27 1.80 -7.56
N GLN A 70 -1.43 1.54 -8.17
CA GLN A 70 -2.52 0.82 -7.53
C GLN A 70 -2.12 -0.62 -7.21
N GLN A 71 -1.49 -1.32 -8.15
CA GLN A 71 -0.98 -2.67 -7.92
C GLN A 71 0.06 -2.69 -6.80
N LEU A 72 1.01 -1.76 -6.81
CA LEU A 72 2.05 -1.64 -5.79
C LEU A 72 1.45 -1.40 -4.39
N ARG A 73 0.35 -0.66 -4.29
CA ARG A 73 -0.36 -0.46 -3.01
C ARG A 73 -0.98 -1.76 -2.49
N LEU A 74 -1.64 -2.51 -3.36
CA LEU A 74 -2.24 -3.81 -3.01
C LEU A 74 -1.17 -4.82 -2.60
N ASP A 75 -0.06 -4.88 -3.33
CA ASP A 75 1.06 -5.77 -3.02
C ASP A 75 1.70 -5.41 -1.67
N ASN A 76 1.86 -4.12 -1.36
CA ASN A 76 2.35 -3.68 -0.05
C ASN A 76 1.41 -4.07 1.08
N GLU A 77 0.09 -3.92 0.91
CA GLU A 77 -0.89 -4.34 1.91
C GLU A 77 -0.82 -5.85 2.18
N LEU A 78 -0.73 -6.65 1.12
CA LEU A 78 -0.56 -8.10 1.22
C LEU A 78 0.74 -8.48 1.92
N LEU A 79 1.85 -7.82 1.58
CA LEU A 79 3.15 -8.04 2.22
C LEU A 79 3.11 -7.71 3.71
N LEU A 80 2.46 -6.63 4.11
CA LEU A 80 2.28 -6.28 5.52
C LEU A 80 1.47 -7.34 6.26
N GLN A 81 0.37 -7.82 5.67
CA GLN A 81 -0.46 -8.88 6.25
C GLN A 81 0.33 -10.20 6.43
N HIS A 82 1.08 -10.60 5.41
CA HIS A 82 1.91 -11.80 5.47
C HIS A 82 3.03 -11.67 6.50
N THR A 83 3.71 -10.52 6.53
CA THR A 83 4.78 -10.26 7.50
C THR A 83 4.25 -10.29 8.92
N GLY A 84 3.09 -9.68 9.18
CA GLY A 84 2.44 -9.73 10.50
C GLY A 84 2.14 -11.16 10.94
N THR A 85 1.66 -12.00 10.02
CA THR A 85 1.39 -13.43 10.29
C THR A 85 2.67 -14.20 10.63
N ILE A 86 3.73 -13.99 9.86
CA ILE A 86 5.05 -14.61 10.10
C ILE A 86 5.60 -14.18 11.47
N MET A 87 5.52 -12.89 11.80
CA MET A 87 5.97 -12.38 13.10
C MET A 87 5.19 -13.00 14.26
N ALA A 88 3.86 -13.14 14.15
CA ALA A 88 3.05 -13.77 15.19
C ALA A 88 3.39 -15.26 15.39
N HIS A 89 3.72 -15.99 14.31
CA HIS A 89 4.09 -17.40 14.40
C HIS A 89 5.51 -17.63 14.89
N THR A 90 6.44 -16.72 14.55
CA THR A 90 7.86 -16.81 14.93
C THR A 90 8.20 -16.11 16.24
N ALA A 91 7.23 -15.41 16.85
CA ALA A 91 7.38 -14.80 18.16
C ALA A 91 7.94 -15.84 19.16
N PRO A 92 9.04 -15.53 19.86
CA PRO A 92 9.63 -16.42 20.86
C PRO A 92 8.59 -16.84 21.89
N LYS A 93 8.52 -18.14 22.18
CA LYS A 93 7.64 -18.71 23.20
C LYS A 93 8.48 -19.43 24.23
N SER A 94 8.15 -19.23 25.51
CA SER A 94 8.76 -19.98 26.59
C SER A 94 8.28 -21.43 26.55
N ASN A 95 9.21 -22.39 26.65
CA ASN A 95 8.89 -23.81 26.81
C ASN A 95 8.19 -24.13 28.14
N CYS A 96 8.26 -23.21 29.10
CA CYS A 96 7.64 -23.29 30.40
C CYS A 96 6.44 -22.33 30.44
N VAL A 97 5.24 -22.88 30.61
CA VAL A 97 3.98 -22.12 30.67
C VAL A 97 3.90 -21.18 31.88
N PHE A 98 4.76 -21.38 32.88
CA PHE A 98 4.77 -20.58 34.11
C PHE A 98 5.78 -19.42 34.09
N CYS A 99 6.76 -19.45 33.17
CA CYS A 99 7.84 -18.47 33.07
C CYS A 99 7.70 -17.66 31.79
N SER A 100 8.06 -16.38 31.82
CA SER A 100 8.19 -15.59 30.58
C SER A 100 9.36 -16.09 29.72
N VAL A 101 9.46 -15.59 28.49
CA VAL A 101 10.58 -15.91 27.58
C VAL A 101 11.92 -15.49 28.21
N GLU A 102 11.95 -14.33 28.86
CA GLU A 102 13.15 -13.75 29.48
C GLU A 102 13.60 -14.52 30.73
N GLU A 103 12.63 -15.11 31.45
CA GLU A 103 12.88 -15.93 32.65
C GLU A 103 13.33 -17.35 32.30
N ASN A 104 12.94 -17.88 31.14
CA ASN A 104 13.24 -19.24 30.70
C ASN A 104 14.54 -19.33 29.86
N ARG A 105 15.65 -18.82 30.40
CA ARG A 105 16.94 -18.75 29.67
C ARG A 105 17.57 -20.11 29.37
N ASP A 106 17.34 -21.08 30.24
CA ASP A 106 17.80 -22.46 30.11
C ASP A 106 16.83 -23.34 29.30
N SER A 107 15.75 -22.75 28.77
CA SER A 107 14.76 -23.43 27.92
C SER A 107 14.10 -24.66 28.56
N HIS A 108 13.93 -24.66 29.89
CA HIS A 108 13.29 -25.74 30.61
C HIS A 108 11.78 -25.85 30.28
N TYR A 109 11.26 -27.07 30.42
CA TYR A 109 9.82 -27.36 30.32
C TYR A 109 9.11 -27.15 31.66
N SER A 110 7.81 -26.87 31.62
CA SER A 110 6.96 -26.65 32.80
C SER A 110 7.05 -27.76 33.86
N SER A 111 7.31 -29.00 33.47
CA SER A 111 7.47 -30.13 34.39
C SER A 111 8.73 -30.01 35.26
N ARG A 112 9.79 -29.38 34.74
CA ARG A 112 11.11 -29.23 35.36
C ARG A 112 11.39 -27.81 35.86
N CYS A 113 10.38 -26.94 35.89
CA CYS A 113 10.54 -25.58 36.39
C CYS A 113 10.94 -25.59 37.87
N CYS A 114 12.13 -25.06 38.19
CA CYS A 114 12.63 -24.97 39.56
C CYS A 114 12.00 -23.81 40.35
N LYS A 115 11.61 -22.73 39.68
CA LYS A 115 10.95 -21.56 40.28
C LYS A 115 9.54 -21.89 40.80
N PHE A 116 8.82 -22.75 40.09
CA PHE A 116 7.48 -23.24 40.45
C PHE A 116 7.51 -24.76 40.59
N ALA A 117 8.19 -25.23 41.64
CA ALA A 117 8.48 -26.66 41.83
C ALA A 117 7.24 -27.46 42.26
N ASP A 118 6.44 -26.92 43.17
CA ASP A 118 5.28 -27.59 43.76
C ASP A 118 3.96 -27.25 43.06
N SER A 119 2.94 -28.09 43.28
CA SER A 119 1.63 -27.96 42.65
C SER A 119 0.86 -26.71 43.07
N VAL A 120 1.09 -26.20 44.29
CA VAL A 120 0.38 -25.01 44.80
C VAL A 120 0.92 -23.75 44.14
N THR A 121 2.25 -23.57 44.10
CA THR A 121 2.87 -22.40 43.45
C THR A 121 2.57 -22.36 41.95
N ARG A 122 2.52 -23.53 41.27
CA ARG A 122 2.08 -23.61 39.88
C ARG A 122 0.63 -23.19 39.68
N THR A 123 -0.25 -23.53 40.62
CA THR A 123 -1.67 -23.16 40.54
C THR A 123 -1.83 -21.65 40.70
N VAL A 124 -1.17 -21.05 41.70
CA VAL A 124 -1.18 -19.60 41.91
C VAL A 124 -0.64 -18.88 40.68
N GLN A 125 0.48 -19.35 40.11
CA GLN A 125 1.07 -18.75 38.93
C GLN A 125 0.17 -18.90 37.70
N ALA A 126 -0.47 -20.06 37.49
CA ALA A 126 -1.42 -20.26 36.41
C ALA A 126 -2.61 -19.30 36.51
N SER A 127 -3.16 -19.11 37.73
CA SER A 127 -4.21 -18.12 37.97
C SER A 127 -3.74 -16.69 37.70
N LYS A 128 -2.53 -16.33 38.15
CA LYS A 128 -1.94 -14.99 37.90
C LYS A 128 -1.74 -14.71 36.41
N LEU A 129 -1.37 -15.73 35.64
CA LEU A 129 -1.21 -15.65 34.19
C LEU A 129 -2.55 -15.73 33.43
N GLY A 130 -3.68 -15.83 34.13
CA GLY A 130 -5.00 -15.94 33.51
C GLY A 130 -5.13 -17.20 32.66
N LEU A 131 -4.61 -18.33 33.14
CA LEU A 131 -4.69 -19.62 32.44
C LEU A 131 -5.82 -20.48 32.99
N CYS A 132 -6.44 -21.27 32.12
CA CYS A 132 -7.38 -22.30 32.54
C CYS A 132 -6.65 -23.39 33.34
N LEU A 133 -7.06 -23.63 34.58
CA LEU A 133 -6.39 -24.61 35.46
C LEU A 133 -6.52 -26.07 34.99
N LYS A 134 -7.44 -26.35 34.07
CA LYS A 134 -7.64 -27.68 33.48
C LYS A 134 -6.68 -27.96 32.31
N CYS A 135 -6.52 -27.02 31.39
CA CYS A 135 -5.76 -27.23 30.15
C CYS A 135 -4.47 -26.38 30.03
N LEU A 136 -4.24 -25.41 30.92
CA LEU A 136 -3.14 -24.43 30.92
C LEU A 136 -3.03 -23.58 29.64
N LYS A 137 -4.12 -23.45 28.88
CA LYS A 137 -4.28 -22.46 27.81
C LYS A 137 -4.81 -21.14 28.40
N PRO A 138 -4.79 -20.02 27.65
CA PRO A 138 -5.45 -18.79 28.08
C PRO A 138 -6.86 -19.05 28.60
N SER A 139 -7.26 -18.33 29.63
CA SER A 139 -8.55 -18.51 30.29
C SER A 139 -9.67 -18.49 29.25
N HIS A 140 -10.54 -19.47 29.38
CA HIS A 140 -11.72 -19.64 28.56
C HIS A 140 -12.85 -20.05 29.48
N GLY A 141 -14.10 -19.88 29.03
CA GLY A 141 -15.29 -20.19 29.82
C GLY A 141 -15.31 -21.63 30.37
N ASP A 142 -16.32 -21.92 31.19
CA ASP A 142 -16.31 -23.05 32.11
C ASP A 142 -16.39 -24.45 31.47
N ASP A 143 -16.67 -24.54 30.16
CA ASP A 143 -16.81 -25.78 29.38
C ASP A 143 -15.48 -26.50 29.05
N CYS A 144 -14.44 -26.27 29.85
CA CYS A 144 -13.21 -27.03 29.73
C CYS A 144 -13.42 -28.48 30.16
N LYS A 145 -13.36 -29.41 29.20
CA LYS A 145 -13.54 -30.87 29.41
C LYS A 145 -12.26 -31.62 29.76
N VAL A 146 -11.14 -30.92 29.95
CA VAL A 146 -9.87 -31.56 30.32
C VAL A 146 -9.92 -32.00 31.77
N ALA A 147 -9.60 -33.27 32.00
CA ALA A 147 -9.46 -33.87 33.32
C ALA A 147 -8.02 -34.36 33.54
N CYS A 148 -7.61 -34.40 34.80
CA CYS A 148 -6.29 -34.85 35.20
C CYS A 148 -6.13 -36.34 34.92
N ALA A 149 -5.15 -36.73 34.10
CA ALA A 149 -4.85 -38.14 33.82
C ALA A 149 -4.46 -38.95 35.08
N GLY A 150 -3.99 -38.28 36.15
CA GLY A 150 -3.57 -38.94 37.38
C GLY A 150 -4.70 -39.25 38.36
N CYS A 151 -5.70 -38.38 38.49
CA CYS A 151 -6.76 -38.50 39.50
C CYS A 151 -8.19 -38.30 38.97
N GLY A 152 -8.36 -38.02 37.68
CA GLY A 152 -9.66 -37.84 37.03
C GLY A 152 -10.36 -36.50 37.32
N LEU A 153 -9.83 -35.66 38.21
CA LEU A 153 -10.45 -34.38 38.59
C LEU A 153 -10.17 -33.26 37.59
N GLY A 154 -10.95 -32.18 37.65
CA GLY A 154 -10.88 -31.02 36.75
C GLY A 154 -9.67 -30.10 36.98
N HIS A 155 -8.45 -30.60 36.78
CA HIS A 155 -7.22 -29.81 36.76
C HIS A 155 -6.18 -30.42 35.82
N ASN A 156 -5.16 -29.64 35.47
CA ASN A 156 -4.04 -30.12 34.67
C ASN A 156 -3.11 -31.01 35.50
N GLN A 157 -2.56 -32.08 34.91
CA GLN A 157 -1.63 -32.99 35.59
C GLN A 157 -0.45 -32.27 36.26
N LEU A 158 0.01 -31.13 35.72
CA LEU A 158 1.10 -30.34 36.31
C LEU A 158 0.73 -29.68 37.64
N LEU A 159 -0.56 -29.51 37.92
CA LEU A 159 -1.13 -28.95 39.15
C LEU A 159 -1.62 -30.02 40.12
N CYS A 160 -1.52 -31.30 39.76
CA CYS A 160 -2.01 -32.38 40.59
C CYS A 160 -1.14 -32.54 41.84
N ILE A 161 -1.77 -32.48 43.03
CA ILE A 161 -1.08 -32.70 44.32
C ILE A 161 -0.79 -34.19 44.52
N SER A 162 -1.67 -35.06 44.02
CA SER A 162 -1.56 -36.53 44.13
C SER A 162 -0.52 -37.15 43.18
N LYS A 163 0.45 -36.38 42.68
CA LYS A 163 1.55 -36.93 41.88
C LYS A 163 2.30 -37.95 42.74
N ARG A 164 2.10 -39.24 42.44
CA ARG A 164 3.02 -40.28 42.94
C ARG A 164 4.44 -39.87 42.54
N PRO A 165 5.44 -40.02 43.43
CA PRO A 165 6.84 -39.94 43.02
C PRO A 165 7.05 -40.87 41.84
N HIS A 166 7.77 -40.42 40.81
CA HIS A 166 8.16 -41.27 39.69
C HIS A 166 8.96 -42.48 40.21
N ALA A 167 8.29 -43.56 40.56
CA ALA A 167 8.91 -44.88 40.68
C ALA A 167 9.12 -45.38 39.24
N ASN A 168 10.38 -45.33 38.79
CA ASN A 168 10.96 -46.07 37.67
C ASN A 168 10.03 -46.37 36.48
N ALA A 169 9.97 -45.46 35.50
CA ALA A 169 9.50 -45.76 34.14
C ALA A 169 10.57 -46.53 33.30
N ASN A 170 11.41 -47.35 33.95
CA ASN A 170 12.25 -48.35 33.29
C ASN A 170 11.56 -49.70 33.44
N ASN A 171 10.53 -49.95 32.63
CA ASN A 171 10.07 -51.26 32.20
C ASN A 171 8.80 -51.07 31.37
N ASN A 172 8.98 -50.81 30.07
CA ASN A 172 8.13 -51.31 28.99
C ASN A 172 8.59 -50.68 27.67
N LYS A 173 9.75 -51.13 27.17
CA LYS A 173 10.01 -51.08 25.72
C LYS A 173 9.02 -52.06 25.08
N ARG A 174 8.00 -51.55 24.39
CA ARG A 174 7.20 -52.36 23.46
C ARG A 174 8.13 -52.87 22.35
N PRO A 175 8.10 -54.16 21.99
CA PRO A 175 8.81 -54.63 20.81
C PRO A 175 8.15 -54.03 19.57
N ARG A 176 8.96 -53.51 18.65
CA ARG A 176 8.53 -53.18 17.29
C ARG A 176 8.31 -54.50 16.55
N ASN A 177 7.09 -54.71 16.06
CA ASN A 177 6.87 -55.50 14.84
C ASN A 177 7.10 -54.60 13.63
#